data_AF-A0A419V7M6-F1
#
_entry.id   AF-A0A419V7M6-F1
#
_cell.length_a   1.000
_cell.length_b   1.000
_cell.length_c   1.000
_cell.angle_alpha   90.00
_cell.angle_beta   90.00
_cell.angle_gamma   90.00
#
_symmetry.space_group_name_H-M   'P 1'
#
loop_
_entity.id
_entity.type
_entity.pdbx_description
1 polymer ?
#
loop_
_entity_poly.entity_id
_entity_poly.type
_entity_poly.pdbx_seq_one_letter_code
_entity_poly.pdbx_strand_id
1 'polypeptide(L)'
;MTAGHVFEKLFLCGETEAAEAAQQMSPDYVIDLRAEAEQPLQGAVSKEGTVSFALINGGPTPLDEMKRAIAFTAEAVKNNKSAVLH
;
A
#
# COMPACT_ATOMS: atom_id res chain seq x y z
N MET A 1 3.97 8.19 -14.06
CA MET A 1 5.32 7.60 -13.97
C MET A 1 5.13 6.20 -13.41
N THR A 2 5.98 5.23 -13.72
CA THR A 2 5.80 3.85 -13.22
C THR A 2 6.09 3.75 -11.72
N ALA A 3 5.42 2.84 -11.01
CA ALA A 3 5.65 2.57 -9.59
C ALA A 3 7.15 2.38 -9.30
N GLY A 4 7.67 3.10 -8.31
CA GLY A 4 9.06 3.02 -7.88
C GLY A 4 9.30 1.73 -7.10
N HIS A 5 10.36 1.01 -7.44
CA HIS A 5 10.81 -0.13 -6.65
C HIS A 5 11.48 0.40 -5.38
N VAL A 6 10.91 0.10 -4.21
CA VAL A 6 11.49 0.48 -2.90
C VAL A 6 12.40 -0.63 -2.38
N PHE A 7 11.97 -1.87 -2.53
CA PHE A 7 12.69 -3.09 -2.15
C PHE A 7 12.23 -4.25 -3.03
N GLU A 8 12.90 -5.41 -2.97
CA GLU A 8 12.40 -6.61 -3.65
C GLU A 8 10.96 -6.90 -3.20
N LYS A 9 10.02 -6.95 -4.16
CA LYS A 9 8.56 -7.15 -3.95
C LYS A 9 7.81 -6.01 -3.23
N LEU A 10 8.45 -4.87 -3.00
CA LEU A 10 7.81 -3.68 -2.41
C LEU A 10 7.81 -2.51 -3.40
N PHE A 11 6.62 -2.07 -3.78
CA PHE A 11 6.41 -1.04 -4.78
C PHE A 11 5.69 0.16 -4.16
N LEU A 12 6.04 1.36 -4.59
CA LEU A 12 5.39 2.60 -4.16
C LEU A 12 4.93 3.40 -5.38
N CYS A 13 3.70 3.87 -5.37
CA CYS A 13 3.16 4.71 -6.44
C CYS A 13 2.20 5.78 -5.89
N GLY A 14 1.76 6.70 -6.74
CA GLY A 14 0.67 7.60 -6.38
C GLY A 14 -0.70 6.92 -6.49
N GLU A 15 -1.72 7.57 -5.92
CA GLU A 15 -3.11 7.12 -5.96
C GLU A 15 -3.60 6.79 -7.38
N THR A 16 -3.35 7.69 -8.34
CA THR A 16 -3.81 7.53 -9.74
C THR A 16 -3.12 6.37 -10.47
N GLU A 17 -2.01 5.87 -9.94
CA GLU A 17 -1.19 4.82 -10.52
C GLU A 17 -1.42 3.46 -9.83
N ALA A 18 -2.10 3.45 -8.68
CA ALA A 18 -2.28 2.26 -7.84
C ALA A 18 -2.99 1.11 -8.55
N ALA A 19 -4.02 1.40 -9.35
CA ALA A 19 -4.74 0.37 -10.11
C ALA A 19 -3.86 -0.28 -11.18
N GLU A 20 -3.12 0.53 -11.94
CA GLU A 20 -2.20 0.05 -12.97
C GLU A 20 -1.04 -0.75 -12.34
N ALA A 21 -0.45 -0.22 -11.27
CA ALA A 21 0.63 -0.88 -10.54
C ALA A 21 0.18 -2.23 -9.97
N ALA A 22 -1.00 -2.30 -9.36
CA ALA A 22 -1.56 -3.53 -8.84
C ALA A 22 -1.80 -4.57 -9.96
N GLN A 23 -2.28 -4.16 -11.12
CA GLN A 23 -2.46 -5.05 -12.26
C GLN A 23 -1.13 -5.58 -12.81
N GLN A 24 -0.15 -4.71 -13.00
CA GLN A 24 1.16 -5.07 -13.55
C GLN A 24 1.96 -5.96 -12.60
N MET A 25 1.95 -5.64 -11.31
CA MET A 25 2.77 -6.34 -10.30
C MET A 25 2.05 -7.55 -9.69
N SER A 26 0.71 -7.63 -9.82
CA SER A 26 -0.12 -8.68 -9.22
C SER A 26 0.25 -8.96 -7.75
N PRO A 27 0.21 -7.93 -6.86
CA PRO A 27 0.76 -8.04 -5.53
C PRO A 27 -0.10 -8.95 -4.64
N ASP A 28 0.49 -9.46 -3.57
CA ASP A 28 -0.28 -10.16 -2.54
C ASP A 28 -1.18 -9.18 -1.77
N TYR A 29 -0.68 -7.97 -1.47
CA TYR A 29 -1.46 -6.89 -0.85
C TYR A 29 -1.40 -5.58 -1.62
N VAL A 30 -2.50 -4.81 -1.54
CA VAL A 30 -2.46 -3.36 -1.77
C VAL A 30 -2.56 -2.70 -0.39
N ILE A 31 -1.66 -1.78 -0.10
CA ILE A 31 -1.62 -1.04 1.17
C ILE A 31 -1.99 0.40 0.86
N ASP A 32 -3.19 0.81 1.27
CA ASP A 32 -3.72 2.16 1.05
C ASP A 32 -3.37 3.02 2.26
N LEU A 33 -2.58 4.08 2.05
CA LEU A 33 -2.11 4.98 3.11
C LEU A 33 -2.92 6.28 3.18
N ARG A 34 -3.96 6.45 2.36
CA ARG A 34 -4.78 7.67 2.35
C ARG A 34 -5.58 7.79 3.65
N ALA A 35 -5.63 9.00 4.21
CA ALA A 35 -6.41 9.27 5.42
C ALA A 35 -7.92 9.09 5.20
N GLU A 36 -8.38 9.39 3.99
CA GLU A 36 -9.78 9.40 3.55
C GLU A 36 -10.23 8.08 2.90
N ALA A 37 -9.47 6.99 3.05
CA ALA A 37 -9.81 5.69 2.48
C ALA A 37 -11.05 5.08 3.17
N GLU A 38 -12.25 5.46 2.73
CA GLU A 38 -13.50 4.81 3.13
C GLU A 38 -13.74 3.49 2.37
N GLN A 39 -13.14 3.38 1.17
CA GLN A 39 -13.25 2.21 0.30
C GLN A 39 -11.92 1.94 -0.41
N PRO A 40 -11.62 0.67 -0.72
CA PRO A 40 -10.48 0.30 -1.56
C PRO A 40 -10.52 1.03 -2.90
N LEU A 41 -9.35 1.41 -3.41
CA LEU A 41 -9.24 2.11 -4.69
C LEU A 41 -9.75 1.23 -5.84
N GLN A 42 -10.66 1.79 -6.65
CA GLN A 42 -11.30 1.03 -7.72
C GLN A 42 -10.27 0.50 -8.74
N GLY A 43 -10.28 -0.81 -8.96
CA GLY A 43 -9.37 -1.46 -9.91
C GLY A 43 -7.98 -1.81 -9.36
N ALA A 44 -7.65 -1.40 -8.13
CA ALA A 44 -6.47 -1.89 -7.42
C ALA A 44 -6.77 -3.28 -6.83
N VAL A 45 -6.42 -4.32 -7.59
CA VAL A 45 -6.68 -5.72 -7.22
C VAL A 45 -5.40 -6.37 -6.67
N SER A 46 -5.54 -7.11 -5.59
CA SER A 46 -4.48 -7.93 -5.00
C SER A 46 -5.01 -9.34 -4.68
N LYS A 47 -4.11 -10.28 -4.37
CA LYS A 47 -4.50 -11.67 -4.08
C LYS A 47 -5.17 -11.83 -2.72
N GLU A 48 -4.72 -11.05 -1.73
CA GLU A 48 -5.18 -11.16 -0.33
C GLU A 48 -5.99 -9.95 0.13
N GLY A 49 -6.20 -8.96 -0.75
CA GLY A 49 -7.04 -7.79 -0.51
C GLY A 49 -6.26 -6.50 -0.21
N THR A 50 -7.02 -5.45 0.04
CA THR A 50 -6.51 -4.12 0.38
C THR A 50 -6.54 -3.93 1.88
N VAL A 51 -5.46 -3.42 2.45
CA VAL A 51 -5.37 -3.04 3.86
C VAL A 51 -5.12 -1.54 3.94
N SER A 52 -5.97 -0.83 4.67
CA SER A 52 -5.94 0.63 4.74
C SER A 52 -5.43 1.12 6.09
N PHE A 53 -4.58 2.13 6.06
CA PHE A 53 -4.07 2.84 7.23
C PHE A 53 -4.23 4.35 6.99
N ALA A 54 -4.99 5.02 7.86
CA ALA A 54 -5.32 6.42 7.66
C ALA A 54 -4.13 7.34 8.02
N LEU A 55 -3.23 7.58 7.07
CA LEU A 55 -2.08 8.47 7.28
C LEU A 55 -2.37 9.85 6.67
N ILE A 56 -2.32 10.89 7.51
CA ILE A 56 -2.66 12.27 7.12
C ILE A 56 -1.48 12.88 6.37
N ASN A 57 -1.70 13.23 5.10
CA ASN A 57 -0.69 13.89 4.29
C ASN A 57 -0.40 15.31 4.82
N GLY A 58 0.85 15.60 5.21
CA GLY A 58 1.25 16.90 5.75
C GLY A 58 0.70 17.26 7.15
N GLY A 59 0.00 16.32 7.81
CA GLY A 59 -0.59 16.52 9.14
C GLY A 59 -0.08 15.53 10.18
N PRO A 60 -0.54 15.64 11.44
CA PRO A 60 -0.15 14.72 12.50
C PRO A 60 -0.84 13.36 12.29
N THR A 61 -0.16 12.44 11.62
CA THR A 61 -0.55 11.03 11.60
C THR A 61 -0.42 10.44 13.01
N PRO A 62 -1.46 9.77 13.55
CA PRO A 62 -1.36 9.09 14.84
C PRO A 62 -0.19 8.10 14.82
N LEU A 63 0.70 8.19 15.81
CA LEU A 63 1.91 7.36 15.87
C LEU A 63 1.59 5.85 15.85
N ASP A 64 0.49 5.45 16.49
CA ASP A 64 0.08 4.05 16.52
C ASP A 64 -0.41 3.55 15.16
N GLU A 65 -1.05 4.41 14.36
CA GLU A 65 -1.47 4.07 12.99
C GLU A 65 -0.26 3.91 12.08
N MET A 66 0.71 4.81 12.20
CA MET A 66 2.00 4.70 11.49
C MET A 66 2.74 3.42 11.87
N LYS A 67 2.79 3.06 13.17
CA LYS A 67 3.39 1.80 13.62
C LYS A 67 2.67 0.59 13.05
N ARG A 68 1.33 0.60 12.98
CA ARG A 68 0.55 -0.48 12.38
C ARG A 68 0.85 -0.64 10.90
N ALA A 69 0.89 0.46 10.14
CA ALA A 69 1.24 0.43 8.72
C ALA A 69 2.65 -0.14 8.49
N ILE A 70 3.63 0.32 9.27
CA ILE A 70 5.02 -0.17 9.20
C ILE A 70 5.10 -1.65 9.57
N ALA A 71 4.46 -2.07 10.68
CA ALA A 71 4.49 -3.45 11.15
C ALA A 71 3.88 -4.41 10.12
N PHE A 72 2.72 -4.06 9.55
CA PHE A 72 2.06 -4.85 8.52
C PHE A 72 2.93 -4.97 7.27
N THR A 73 3.48 -3.84 6.80
CA THR A 73 4.36 -3.82 5.61
C THR A 73 5.61 -4.68 5.83
N ALA A 74 6.25 -4.55 6.99
CA ALA A 74 7.43 -5.33 7.34
C ALA A 74 7.12 -6.83 7.47
N GLU A 75 5.96 -7.19 8.02
CA GLU A 75 5.51 -8.57 8.12
C GLU A 75 5.23 -9.19 6.74
N ALA A 76 4.59 -8.45 5.84
CA ALA A 76 4.38 -8.89 4.46
C ALA A 76 5.72 -9.21 3.77
N VAL A 77 6.69 -8.30 3.84
CA VAL A 77 8.03 -8.52 3.28
C VAL A 77 8.73 -9.72 3.94
N LYS A 78 8.68 -9.82 5.28
CA LYS A 78 9.27 -10.94 6.03
C LYS A 78 8.67 -12.29 5.62
N ASN A 79 7.38 -12.33 5.30
CA ASN A 79 6.67 -13.52 4.84
C ASN A 79 6.78 -13.72 3.31
N ASN A 80 7.73 -13.03 2.65
CA ASN A 80 8.01 -13.12 1.22
C ASN A 80 6.83 -12.74 0.32
N LYS A 81 5.91 -11.92 0.86
CA LYS A 81 4.75 -11.37 0.16
C LYS A 81 5.11 -10.08 -0.57
N SER A 82 4.46 -9.84 -1.70
CA SER A 82 4.57 -8.58 -2.43
C SER A 82 3.47 -7.59 -2.05
N ALA A 83 3.82 -6.31 -2.02
CA ALA A 83 2.88 -5.24 -1.71
C ALA A 83 3.11 -4.01 -2.57
N VAL A 84 2.01 -3.39 -2.99
CA VAL A 84 1.98 -2.03 -3.56
C VAL A 84 1.48 -1.09 -2.48
N LEU A 85 2.29 -0.11 -2.10
CA LEU A 85 1.90 0.99 -1.24
C LEU A 85 1.46 2.16 -2.12
N HIS A 86 0.36 2.82 -1.76
CA HIS A 86 -0.10 4.03 -2.43
C HIS A 86 -0.77 5.01 -1.47
#